data_AF-A0A023AYB2-F1
#
_entry.id   AF-A0A023AYB2-F1
#
_cell.length_a   1.000
_cell.length_b   1.000
_cell.length_c   1.000
_cell.angle_alpha   90.00
_cell.angle_beta   90.00
_cell.angle_gamma   90.00
#
_symmetry.space_group_name_H-M   'P 1'
#
loop_
_entity.id
_entity.type
_entity.pdbx_description
1 polymer ?
#
loop_
_entity_poly.entity_id
_entity_poly.type
_entity_poly.pdbx_seq_one_letter_code
_entity_poly.pdbx_strand_id
1 'polypeptide(L)'
;MTSKYPCIEGSENLLPEYCPKYSAGNPVVFLDISIGGHNVGRMYMELFAHKCPKTAENFRQFCTGEFSQDAHKTPTGYKGSKFHRVIKGFMVQGGDFVKHDGSGRVSIYGDKFNDENFDLLHDSPGLLSMANAGPNSNGCQFFITGAKCPWLDGKHVVFGKLLNDESLLVAKKIENTPTYASNDAPKLNVVIENCGQM
;
A
#
# COMPACT_ATOMS: atom_id res chain seq x y z
N MET A 1 7.10 -21.20 25.00
CA MET A 1 7.32 -19.81 24.55
C MET A 1 6.45 -19.57 23.34
N THR A 2 5.34 -18.85 23.50
CA THR A 2 4.44 -18.50 22.40
C THR A 2 5.16 -17.54 21.43
N SER A 3 5.13 -17.85 20.14
CA SER A 3 5.77 -17.04 19.09
C SER A 3 5.29 -15.59 19.16
N LYS A 4 6.22 -14.62 19.17
CA LYS A 4 5.93 -13.16 19.12
C LYS A 4 5.40 -12.69 17.76
N TYR A 5 5.14 -13.61 16.84
CA TYR A 5 4.75 -13.34 15.47
C TYR A 5 3.62 -14.32 15.11
N PRO A 6 2.37 -13.84 14.98
CA PRO A 6 1.26 -14.68 14.56
C PRO A 6 1.43 -15.08 13.10
N CYS A 7 0.79 -16.18 12.71
CA CYS A 7 0.77 -16.67 11.34
C CYS A 7 -0.42 -16.10 10.57
N ILE A 8 -0.22 -15.82 9.28
CA ILE A 8 -1.33 -15.38 8.41
C ILE A 8 -2.36 -16.51 8.24
N GLU A 9 -3.66 -16.21 8.23
CA GLU A 9 -4.68 -17.20 7.87
C GLU A 9 -4.37 -17.84 6.51
N GLY A 10 -4.51 -19.16 6.40
CA GLY A 10 -4.12 -19.94 5.22
C GLY A 10 -2.67 -20.45 5.20
N SER A 11 -1.84 -20.06 6.18
CA SER A 11 -0.48 -20.62 6.36
C SER A 11 -0.42 -21.82 7.32
N GLU A 12 -1.56 -22.38 7.71
CA GLU A 12 -1.68 -23.47 8.71
C GLU A 12 -0.89 -24.73 8.35
N ASN A 13 -0.62 -24.93 7.05
CA ASN A 13 0.14 -26.06 6.52
C ASN A 13 1.62 -25.76 6.28
N LEU A 14 2.08 -24.53 6.50
CA LEU A 14 3.50 -24.18 6.40
C LEU A 14 4.21 -24.54 7.70
N LEU A 15 5.45 -25.04 7.60
CA LEU A 15 6.26 -25.23 8.79
C LEU A 15 6.46 -23.86 9.49
N PRO A 16 6.49 -23.80 10.83
CA PRO A 16 6.52 -22.55 11.61
C PRO A 16 7.62 -21.54 11.20
N GLU A 17 8.72 -22.02 10.63
CA GLU A 17 9.82 -21.22 10.10
C GLU A 17 9.51 -20.52 8.77
N TYR A 18 8.56 -21.03 7.98
CA TYR A 18 8.12 -20.46 6.71
C TYR A 18 6.86 -19.60 6.83
N CYS A 19 6.28 -19.57 8.02
CA CYS A 19 5.15 -18.72 8.31
C CYS A 19 5.57 -17.23 8.27
N PRO A 20 4.92 -16.37 7.46
CA PRO A 20 5.23 -14.94 7.41
C PRO A 20 5.03 -14.29 8.77
N LYS A 21 6.13 -13.84 9.38
CA LYS A 21 6.16 -13.24 10.71
C LYS A 21 5.95 -11.74 10.61
N TYR A 22 4.89 -11.22 11.24
CA TYR A 22 4.65 -9.79 11.40
C TYR A 22 4.71 -9.40 12.87
N SER A 23 5.13 -8.16 13.16
CA SER A 23 5.34 -7.72 14.54
C SER A 23 4.02 -7.81 15.30
N ALA A 24 3.99 -8.56 16.41
CA ALA A 24 2.80 -8.63 17.26
C ALA A 24 2.32 -7.23 17.62
N GLY A 25 1.12 -6.87 17.17
CA GLY A 25 0.47 -5.57 17.38
C GLY A 25 0.39 -4.66 16.16
N ASN A 26 1.09 -4.94 15.05
CA ASN A 26 0.91 -4.20 13.81
C ASN A 26 -0.31 -4.72 13.03
N PRO A 27 -1.15 -3.85 12.45
CA PRO A 27 -2.21 -4.26 11.53
C PRO A 27 -1.65 -4.94 10.29
N VAL A 28 -2.36 -5.97 9.81
CA VAL A 28 -2.10 -6.59 8.52
C VAL A 28 -3.30 -6.33 7.62
N VAL A 29 -3.05 -5.78 6.44
CA VAL A 29 -4.07 -5.50 5.43
C VAL A 29 -3.76 -6.23 4.13
N PHE A 30 -4.74 -6.34 3.25
CA PHE A 30 -4.57 -6.97 1.95
C PHE A 30 -5.18 -6.16 0.81
N LEU A 31 -4.63 -6.33 -0.40
CA LEU A 31 -5.18 -5.86 -1.67
C LEU A 31 -5.25 -7.04 -2.66
N ASP A 32 -6.43 -7.32 -3.19
CA ASP A 32 -6.63 -8.24 -4.31
C ASP A 32 -6.46 -7.49 -5.63
N ILE A 33 -5.50 -7.92 -6.45
CA ILE A 33 -5.11 -7.18 -7.65
C ILE A 33 -5.59 -7.88 -8.92
N SER A 34 -6.11 -7.09 -9.85
CA SER A 34 -6.29 -7.50 -11.25
C SER A 34 -5.44 -6.66 -12.20
N ILE A 35 -5.06 -7.25 -13.33
CA ILE A 35 -4.41 -6.57 -14.46
C ILE A 35 -5.22 -6.88 -15.72
N GLY A 36 -5.78 -5.85 -16.36
CA GLY A 36 -6.65 -6.03 -17.52
C GLY A 36 -7.89 -6.88 -17.22
N GLY A 37 -8.38 -6.87 -15.98
CA GLY A 37 -9.53 -7.67 -15.53
C GLY A 37 -9.19 -9.11 -15.10
N HIS A 38 -7.93 -9.54 -15.22
CA HIS A 38 -7.50 -10.86 -14.76
C HIS A 38 -6.88 -10.77 -13.36
N ASN A 39 -7.35 -11.56 -12.41
CA ASN A 39 -6.77 -11.63 -11.07
C ASN A 39 -5.31 -12.11 -11.15
N VAL A 40 -4.40 -11.39 -10.48
CA VAL A 40 -2.96 -11.70 -10.47
C VAL A 40 -2.40 -12.07 -9.09
N GLY A 41 -3.26 -12.06 -8.07
CA GLY A 41 -2.95 -12.45 -6.70
C GLY A 41 -3.32 -11.39 -5.66
N ARG A 42 -3.10 -11.75 -4.40
CA ARG A 42 -3.31 -10.91 -3.21
C ARG A 42 -1.97 -10.42 -2.69
N MET A 43 -1.88 -9.12 -2.36
CA MET A 43 -0.76 -8.55 -1.61
C MET A 43 -1.13 -8.42 -0.15
N TYR A 44 -0.34 -9.01 0.74
CA TYR A 44 -0.42 -8.84 2.19
C TYR A 44 0.62 -7.81 2.63
N MET A 45 0.19 -6.86 3.47
CA MET A 45 1.05 -5.76 3.93
C MET A 45 0.96 -5.61 5.44
N GLU A 46 2.10 -5.50 6.10
CA GLU A 46 2.21 -5.07 7.49
C GLU A 46 2.27 -3.54 7.52
N LEU A 47 1.41 -2.94 8.34
CA LEU A 47 1.43 -1.50 8.60
C LEU A 47 2.19 -1.25 9.91
N PHE A 48 3.19 -0.37 9.87
CA PHE A 48 4.07 -0.10 11.01
C PHE A 48 3.41 0.84 12.03
N ALA A 49 2.25 0.47 12.58
CA ALA A 49 1.51 1.26 13.55
C ALA A 49 2.33 1.61 14.81
N HIS A 50 3.29 0.78 15.19
CA HIS A 50 4.24 1.07 16.27
C HIS A 50 5.25 2.20 15.98
N LYS A 51 5.41 2.62 14.71
CA LYS A 51 6.32 3.70 14.27
C LYS A 51 5.58 4.91 13.73
N CYS A 52 4.53 4.68 12.94
CA CYS A 52 3.73 5.70 12.28
C CYS A 52 2.23 5.41 12.47
N PRO A 53 1.71 5.47 13.72
CA PRO A 53 0.33 5.10 14.03
C PRO A 53 -0.70 5.89 13.23
N LYS A 54 -0.50 7.19 13.00
CA LYS A 54 -1.46 8.01 12.25
C LYS A 54 -1.50 7.62 10.78
N THR A 55 -0.33 7.41 10.18
CA THR A 55 -0.18 7.04 8.78
C THR A 55 -0.71 5.63 8.52
N ALA A 56 -0.38 4.69 9.41
CA ALA A 56 -0.88 3.32 9.37
C ALA A 56 -2.41 3.28 9.49
N GLU A 57 -3.00 4.03 10.42
CA GLU A 57 -4.46 4.05 10.61
C GLU A 57 -5.19 4.66 9.42
N ASN A 58 -4.64 5.72 8.81
CA ASN A 58 -5.17 6.30 7.58
C ASN A 58 -5.24 5.26 6.45
N PHE A 59 -4.16 4.51 6.23
CA PHE A 59 -4.13 3.48 5.20
C PHE A 59 -5.09 2.32 5.53
N ARG A 60 -5.11 1.87 6.78
CA ARG A 60 -5.96 0.77 7.26
C ARG A 60 -7.44 1.06 7.02
N GLN A 61 -7.91 2.26 7.39
CA GLN A 61 -9.32 2.64 7.19
C GLN A 61 -9.71 2.70 5.72
N PHE A 62 -8.80 3.10 4.83
CA PHE A 62 -9.05 3.04 3.38
C PHE A 62 -9.02 1.62 2.82
N CYS A 63 -8.31 0.68 3.45
CA CYS A 63 -8.43 -0.74 3.12
C CYS A 63 -9.78 -1.33 3.57
N THR A 64 -10.28 -0.98 4.77
CA THR A 64 -11.51 -1.56 5.31
C THR A 64 -12.79 -0.85 4.86
N GLY A 65 -12.68 0.41 4.41
CA GLY A 65 -13.83 1.25 4.07
C GLY A 65 -14.59 1.78 5.29
N GLU A 66 -13.98 1.75 6.48
CA GLU A 66 -14.56 2.33 7.70
C GLU A 66 -14.71 3.85 7.61
N PHE A 67 -13.86 4.50 6.82
CA PHE A 67 -13.97 5.92 6.55
C PHE A 67 -15.05 6.21 5.51
N SER A 68 -15.85 7.25 5.77
CA SER A 68 -16.81 7.81 4.82
C SER A 68 -16.68 9.33 4.78
N GLN A 69 -16.79 9.89 3.58
CA GLN A 69 -16.85 11.34 3.35
C GLN A 69 -18.27 11.89 3.34
N ASP A 70 -19.27 11.05 3.10
CA ASP A 70 -20.65 11.49 2.96
C ASP A 70 -21.51 11.21 4.20
N ALA A 71 -22.62 11.94 4.31
CA ALA A 71 -23.59 11.79 5.37
C ALA A 71 -24.33 10.44 5.33
N HIS A 72 -24.30 9.75 4.19
CA HIS A 72 -24.91 8.45 3.98
C HIS A 72 -24.02 7.29 4.42
N LYS A 73 -22.80 7.59 4.89
CA LYS A 73 -21.79 6.62 5.34
C LYS A 73 -21.39 5.64 4.24
N THR A 74 -21.33 6.08 2.98
CA THR A 74 -20.86 5.24 1.88
C THR A 74 -19.39 4.87 2.11
N PRO A 75 -19.06 3.57 2.19
CA PRO A 75 -17.68 3.14 2.37
C PRO A 75 -16.78 3.73 1.27
N THR A 76 -15.75 4.45 1.67
CA THR A 76 -14.80 5.09 0.75
C THR A 76 -13.40 4.58 1.02
N GLY A 77 -12.67 4.16 -0.01
CA GLY A 77 -11.33 3.60 0.17
C GLY A 77 -10.73 3.01 -1.09
N TYR A 78 -9.80 2.08 -0.92
CA TYR A 78 -8.98 1.57 -2.01
C TYR A 78 -9.68 0.60 -2.95
N LYS A 79 -10.82 0.02 -2.55
CA LYS A 79 -11.59 -0.89 -3.39
C LYS A 79 -12.06 -0.19 -4.66
N GLY A 80 -11.75 -0.77 -5.82
CA GLY A 80 -12.02 -0.22 -7.15
C GLY A 80 -11.03 0.87 -7.60
N SER A 81 -10.12 1.31 -6.74
CA SER A 81 -9.05 2.23 -7.14
C SER A 81 -7.96 1.51 -7.95
N LYS A 82 -7.06 2.28 -8.57
CA LYS A 82 -6.06 1.74 -9.49
C LYS A 82 -4.64 2.21 -9.19
N PHE A 83 -3.67 1.42 -9.65
CA PHE A 83 -2.30 1.89 -9.81
C PHE A 83 -2.23 2.72 -11.09
N HIS A 84 -2.11 4.03 -10.93
CA HIS A 84 -2.18 4.99 -12.03
C HIS A 84 -0.80 5.38 -12.57
N ARG A 85 0.28 5.01 -11.87
CA ARG A 85 1.66 5.28 -12.29
C ARG A 85 2.59 4.12 -11.89
N VAL A 86 3.31 3.57 -12.87
CA VAL A 86 4.17 2.40 -12.70
C VAL A 86 5.52 2.67 -13.36
N ILE A 87 6.60 2.63 -12.59
CA ILE A 87 7.96 2.84 -13.11
C ILE A 87 8.82 1.65 -12.72
N LYS A 88 9.18 0.85 -13.74
CA LYS A 88 10.00 -0.35 -13.57
C LYS A 88 11.37 -0.01 -12.98
N GLY A 89 11.78 -0.75 -11.96
CA GLY A 89 13.01 -0.54 -11.21
C GLY A 89 12.94 0.62 -10.21
N PHE A 90 11.75 1.19 -10.00
CA PHE A 90 11.55 2.30 -9.08
C PHE A 90 10.38 2.05 -8.12
N MET A 91 9.13 2.19 -8.60
CA MET A 91 7.94 2.10 -7.74
C MET A 91 6.65 1.88 -8.53
N VAL A 92 5.62 1.42 -7.82
CA VAL A 92 4.23 1.37 -8.30
C VAL A 92 3.35 2.22 -7.38
N GLN A 93 2.65 3.21 -7.95
CA GLN A 93 1.86 4.21 -7.21
C GLN A 93 0.37 4.07 -7.52
N GLY A 94 -0.43 4.13 -6.45
CA GLY A 94 -1.88 3.97 -6.49
C GLY A 94 -2.58 4.71 -5.35
N GLY A 95 -3.79 4.29 -5.04
CA GLY A 95 -4.56 4.80 -3.90
C GLY A 95 -5.32 6.11 -4.15
N ASP A 96 -5.28 6.65 -5.38
CA ASP A 96 -6.18 7.74 -5.77
C ASP A 96 -7.57 7.18 -6.11
N PHE A 97 -8.42 7.07 -5.10
CA PHE A 97 -9.83 6.73 -5.23
C PHE A 97 -10.74 7.97 -5.38
N VAL A 98 -10.17 9.18 -5.41
CA VAL A 98 -10.94 10.43 -5.50
C VAL A 98 -11.09 10.86 -6.96
N LYS A 99 -9.99 10.80 -7.73
CA LYS A 99 -9.96 11.19 -9.15
C LYS A 99 -9.43 10.12 -10.08
N HIS A 100 -8.78 9.10 -9.54
CA HIS A 100 -8.19 8.00 -10.31
C HIS A 100 -7.17 8.48 -11.37
N ASP A 101 -6.44 9.56 -11.12
CA ASP A 101 -5.45 10.10 -12.07
C ASP A 101 -4.14 10.56 -11.41
N GLY A 102 -4.05 10.48 -10.09
CA GLY A 102 -2.91 10.93 -9.30
C GLY A 102 -3.04 12.38 -8.80
N SER A 103 -4.13 13.08 -9.13
CA SER A 103 -4.40 14.43 -8.62
C SER A 103 -5.37 14.47 -7.44
N GLY A 104 -6.00 13.34 -7.10
CA GLY A 104 -6.89 13.22 -5.95
C GLY A 104 -6.13 13.11 -4.62
N ARG A 105 -6.64 13.74 -3.57
CA ARG A 105 -6.04 13.69 -2.24
C ARG A 105 -7.10 13.85 -1.17
N VAL A 106 -7.09 12.94 -0.20
CA VAL A 106 -7.89 12.99 1.02
C VAL A 106 -7.26 12.09 2.07
N SER A 107 -7.53 12.33 3.34
CA SER A 107 -7.13 11.49 4.46
C SER A 107 -8.29 11.34 5.43
N ILE A 108 -8.18 10.39 6.36
CA ILE A 108 -9.16 10.28 7.46
C ILE A 108 -9.12 11.49 8.41
N TYR A 109 -8.14 12.37 8.26
CA TYR A 109 -7.92 13.58 9.05
C TYR A 109 -8.30 14.88 8.31
N GLY A 110 -8.94 14.78 7.14
CA GLY A 110 -9.26 15.92 6.26
C GLY A 110 -8.52 15.85 4.93
N ASP A 111 -8.32 16.98 4.24
CA ASP A 111 -7.75 17.01 2.88
C ASP A 111 -6.29 16.50 2.78
N LYS A 112 -5.52 16.67 3.85
CA LYS A 112 -4.12 16.22 3.96
C LYS A 112 -3.67 16.15 5.42
N PHE A 113 -2.58 15.46 5.69
CA PHE A 113 -1.94 15.42 7.01
C PHE A 113 -0.40 15.51 6.95
N ASN A 114 0.19 15.81 8.10
CA ASN A 114 1.63 16.04 8.26
C ASN A 114 2.46 14.77 8.06
N ASP A 115 3.74 14.93 7.75
CA ASP A 115 4.71 13.85 7.81
C ASP A 115 4.89 13.44 9.27
N GLU A 116 4.62 12.17 9.58
CA GLU A 116 4.60 11.71 10.98
C GLU A 116 6.02 11.56 11.54
N ASN A 117 6.92 10.94 10.78
CA ASN A 117 8.38 10.90 10.98
C ASN A 117 9.06 10.33 9.72
N PHE A 118 10.40 10.34 9.72
CA PHE A 118 11.23 9.75 8.66
C PHE A 118 12.23 8.74 9.24
N ASP A 119 11.84 8.02 10.30
CA ASP A 119 12.72 7.08 11.01
C ASP A 119 13.10 5.86 10.17
N LEU A 120 12.26 5.52 9.19
CA LEU A 120 12.41 4.39 8.29
C LEU A 120 12.90 4.85 6.92
N LEU A 121 13.86 4.09 6.37
CA LEU A 121 14.52 4.39 5.10
C LEU A 121 13.91 3.57 3.96
N HIS A 122 14.06 4.05 2.72
CA HIS A 122 13.67 3.33 1.52
C HIS A 122 14.79 2.38 1.06
N ASP A 123 15.19 1.45 1.92
CA ASP A 123 16.41 0.63 1.79
C ASP A 123 16.19 -0.76 1.15
N SER A 124 14.95 -1.09 0.77
CA SER A 124 14.60 -2.34 0.11
C SER A 124 13.40 -2.18 -0.84
N PRO A 125 13.20 -3.11 -1.79
CA PRO A 125 11.93 -3.27 -2.47
C PRO A 125 10.84 -3.74 -1.49
N GLY A 126 9.58 -3.52 -1.86
CA GLY A 126 8.40 -3.96 -1.11
C GLY A 126 8.00 -3.08 0.08
N LEU A 127 8.60 -1.90 0.24
CA LEU A 127 8.22 -0.93 1.28
C LEU A 127 7.03 -0.10 0.82
N LEU A 128 6.07 0.13 1.71
CA LEU A 128 4.94 1.04 1.51
C LEU A 128 5.35 2.44 1.99
N SER A 129 5.10 3.44 1.16
CA SER A 129 5.44 4.83 1.50
C SER A 129 4.41 5.82 0.94
N MET A 130 4.20 6.92 1.66
CA MET A 130 3.19 7.92 1.31
C MET A 130 3.62 8.72 0.08
N ALA A 131 2.75 8.78 -0.93
CA ALA A 131 2.90 9.77 -2.00
C ALA A 131 2.41 11.13 -1.48
N ASN A 132 3.16 12.20 -1.79
CA ASN A 132 2.83 13.56 -1.38
C ASN A 132 3.23 14.57 -2.47
N ALA A 133 2.79 15.82 -2.31
CA ALA A 133 3.09 16.96 -3.18
C ALA A 133 4.00 17.98 -2.45
N GLY A 134 4.97 17.49 -1.69
CA GLY A 134 5.84 18.28 -0.81
C GLY A 134 5.57 18.05 0.67
N PRO A 135 6.34 18.70 1.56
CA PRO A 135 6.24 18.47 3.00
C PRO A 135 4.82 18.61 3.54
N ASN A 136 4.43 17.71 4.44
CA ASN A 136 3.15 17.73 5.14
C ASN A 136 1.93 17.73 4.20
N SER A 137 1.97 16.90 3.16
CA SER A 137 0.87 16.79 2.20
C SER A 137 0.44 15.35 1.91
N ASN A 138 0.60 14.48 2.91
CA ASN A 138 0.13 13.10 2.85
C ASN A 138 -1.39 13.06 2.72
N GLY A 139 -1.90 12.08 1.97
CA GLY A 139 -3.34 11.88 1.76
C GLY A 139 -3.68 10.40 1.63
N CYS A 140 -4.30 10.02 0.51
CA CYS A 140 -4.74 8.65 0.26
C CYS A 140 -3.76 7.88 -0.64
N GLN A 141 -2.98 8.60 -1.44
CA GLN A 141 -2.05 7.99 -2.38
C GLN A 141 -0.82 7.42 -1.68
N PHE A 142 -0.36 6.28 -2.19
CA PHE A 142 0.81 5.56 -1.70
C PHE A 142 1.59 4.97 -2.88
N PHE A 143 2.82 4.58 -2.62
CA PHE A 143 3.60 3.77 -3.53
C PHE A 143 4.25 2.58 -2.81
N ILE A 144 4.55 1.54 -3.60
CA ILE A 144 5.33 0.38 -3.17
C ILE A 144 6.68 0.45 -3.91
N THR A 145 7.78 0.36 -3.19
CA THR A 145 9.13 0.39 -3.79
C THR A 145 9.41 -0.86 -4.61
N GLY A 146 9.93 -0.69 -5.83
CA GLY A 146 10.48 -1.77 -6.68
C GLY A 146 11.99 -1.96 -6.49
N ALA A 147 12.67 -0.96 -5.92
CA ALA A 147 14.11 -0.99 -5.61
C ALA A 147 14.43 -0.09 -4.39
N LYS A 148 15.70 -0.05 -3.98
CA LYS A 148 16.16 0.93 -2.97
C LYS A 148 16.04 2.35 -3.53
N CYS A 149 15.48 3.27 -2.75
CA CYS A 149 15.19 4.63 -3.16
C CYS A 149 15.68 5.69 -2.15
N PRO A 150 16.98 5.72 -1.77
CA PRO A 150 17.48 6.59 -0.70
C PRO A 150 17.28 8.10 -0.96
N TRP A 151 17.07 8.51 -2.21
CA TRP A 151 16.76 9.90 -2.54
C TRP A 151 15.36 10.36 -2.08
N LEU A 152 14.51 9.43 -1.64
CA LEU A 152 13.19 9.68 -1.04
C LEU A 152 13.23 9.77 0.50
N ASP A 153 14.36 9.42 1.12
CA ASP A 153 14.52 9.50 2.58
C ASP A 153 14.39 10.97 3.04
N GLY A 154 13.67 11.17 4.14
CA GLY A 154 13.34 12.51 4.64
C GLY A 154 12.28 13.27 3.83
N LYS A 155 11.68 12.65 2.80
CA LYS A 155 10.66 13.28 1.93
C LYS A 155 9.34 12.52 1.89
N HIS A 156 9.38 11.20 2.05
CA HIS A 156 8.21 10.33 2.03
C HIS A 156 8.22 9.42 3.25
N VAL A 157 7.07 9.31 3.93
CA VAL A 157 6.93 8.50 5.13
C VAL A 157 6.80 7.03 4.74
N VAL A 158 7.79 6.21 5.06
CA VAL A 158 7.66 4.74 4.99
C VAL A 158 6.79 4.29 6.15
N PHE A 159 5.71 3.55 5.86
CA PHE A 159 4.71 3.18 6.85
C PHE A 159 4.31 1.70 6.86
N GLY A 160 4.93 0.88 6.01
CA GLY A 160 4.66 -0.55 5.98
C GLY A 160 5.57 -1.32 5.04
N LYS A 161 5.34 -2.62 4.92
CA LYS A 161 6.01 -3.49 3.95
C LYS A 161 5.11 -4.63 3.47
N LEU A 162 5.41 -5.17 2.31
CA LEU A 162 4.89 -6.46 1.84
C LEU A 162 5.39 -7.60 2.75
N LEU A 163 4.51 -8.54 3.08
CA LEU A 163 4.79 -9.55 4.11
C LEU A 163 5.50 -10.81 3.63
N ASN A 164 5.33 -11.19 2.37
CA ASN A 164 5.84 -12.44 1.85
C ASN A 164 6.25 -12.32 0.37
N ASP A 165 6.96 -13.34 -0.11
CA ASP A 165 7.45 -13.39 -1.49
C ASP A 165 6.31 -13.40 -2.50
N GLU A 166 5.16 -13.99 -2.18
CA GLU A 166 3.97 -13.96 -3.04
C GLU A 166 3.46 -12.53 -3.25
N SER A 167 3.40 -11.74 -2.19
CA SER A 167 3.02 -10.32 -2.25
C SER A 167 4.03 -9.53 -3.09
N LEU A 168 5.33 -9.82 -2.92
CA LEU A 168 6.38 -9.21 -3.74
C LEU A 168 6.28 -9.62 -5.21
N LEU A 169 5.89 -10.86 -5.50
CA LEU A 169 5.63 -11.32 -6.87
C LEU A 169 4.45 -10.59 -7.50
N VAL A 170 3.37 -10.32 -6.75
CA VAL A 170 2.25 -9.50 -7.26
C VAL A 170 2.72 -8.08 -7.58
N ALA A 171 3.49 -7.43 -6.69
CA ALA A 171 4.06 -6.11 -6.96
C ALA A 171 4.96 -6.10 -8.21
N LYS A 172 5.79 -7.14 -8.40
CA LYS A 172 6.60 -7.32 -9.62
C LYS A 172 5.75 -7.51 -10.87
N LYS A 173 4.61 -8.20 -10.80
CA LYS A 173 3.68 -8.31 -11.94
C LYS A 173 3.14 -6.95 -12.34
N ILE A 174 2.76 -6.12 -11.36
CA ILE A 174 2.32 -4.73 -11.59
C ILE A 174 3.46 -3.93 -12.24
N GLU A 175 4.66 -3.99 -11.66
CA GLU A 175 5.84 -3.26 -12.13
C GLU A 175 6.23 -3.58 -13.59
N ASN A 176 5.98 -4.81 -14.04
CA ASN A 176 6.29 -5.25 -15.40
C ASN A 176 5.15 -5.01 -16.40
N THR A 177 4.07 -4.33 -16.00
CA THR A 177 3.01 -3.94 -16.95
C THR A 177 3.55 -2.91 -17.96
N PRO A 178 3.21 -3.05 -19.26
CA PRO A 178 3.56 -2.03 -20.24
C PRO A 178 2.91 -0.69 -19.88
N THR A 179 3.67 0.41 -19.94
CA THR A 179 3.19 1.76 -19.64
C THR A 179 3.22 2.69 -20.84
N TYR A 180 2.48 3.80 -20.76
CA TYR A 180 2.61 4.91 -21.68
C TYR A 180 3.82 5.77 -21.32
N ALA A 181 4.65 6.10 -22.32
CA ALA A 181 5.85 6.92 -22.11
C ALA A 181 5.53 8.37 -21.70
N SER A 182 4.30 8.83 -21.87
CA SER A 182 3.89 10.21 -21.55
C SER A 182 3.70 10.46 -20.06
N ASN A 183 3.32 9.44 -19.28
CA ASN A 183 2.92 9.60 -17.88
C ASN A 183 3.15 8.37 -17.00
N ASP A 184 3.82 7.34 -17.52
CA ASP A 184 4.07 6.07 -16.83
C ASP A 184 2.78 5.32 -16.40
N ALA A 185 1.62 5.65 -16.98
CA ALA A 185 0.38 4.96 -16.68
C ALA A 185 0.37 3.56 -17.33
N PRO A 186 -0.07 2.51 -16.62
CA PRO A 186 -0.27 1.18 -17.21
C PRO A 186 -1.21 1.21 -18.42
N LYS A 187 -0.84 0.51 -19.50
CA LYS A 187 -1.69 0.34 -20.70
C LYS A 187 -2.90 -0.55 -20.44
N LEU A 188 -2.78 -1.48 -19.50
CA LEU A 188 -3.88 -2.27 -18.96
C LEU A 188 -4.19 -1.77 -17.56
N ASN A 189 -5.46 -1.61 -17.23
CA ASN A 189 -5.86 -1.20 -15.89
C ASN A 189 -5.32 -2.19 -14.85
N VAL A 190 -4.63 -1.65 -13.84
CA VAL A 190 -4.20 -2.40 -12.66
C VAL A 190 -5.09 -1.96 -11.50
N VAL A 191 -6.03 -2.81 -11.10
CA VAL A 191 -7.13 -2.45 -10.19
C VAL A 191 -6.99 -3.20 -8.87
N ILE A 192 -7.34 -2.53 -7.78
CA ILE A 192 -7.57 -3.13 -6.48
C ILE A 192 -9.02 -3.60 -6.45
N GLU A 193 -9.27 -4.86 -6.79
CA GLU A 193 -10.62 -5.43 -6.89
C GLU A 193 -11.31 -5.53 -5.52
N ASN A 194 -10.51 -5.83 -4.50
CA ASN A 194 -10.98 -5.95 -3.13
C ASN A 194 -9.84 -5.64 -2.16
N CYS A 195 -10.17 -5.21 -0.96
CA CYS A 195 -9.20 -4.91 0.08
C CYS A 195 -9.85 -5.04 1.46
N GLY A 196 -9.02 -5.13 2.49
CA GLY A 196 -9.49 -5.22 3.87
C GLY A 196 -8.35 -5.42 4.85
N GLN A 197 -8.73 -5.75 6.08
CA GLN A 197 -7.82 -6.13 7.15
C GLN A 197 -7.94 -7.63 7.42
N MET A 198 -6.82 -8.26 7.80
CA MET A 198 -6.76 -9.63 8.30
C MET A 198 -7.07 -9.70 9.80
#